data_AF-A0A166PZQ3-F1
#
_entry.id   AF-A0A166PZQ3-F1
#
_cell.length_a   1.000
_cell.length_b   1.000
_cell.length_c   1.000
_cell.angle_alpha   90.00
_cell.angle_beta   90.00
_cell.angle_gamma   90.00
#
_symmetry.space_group_name_H-M   'P 1'
#
loop_
_entity.id
_entity.type
_entity.pdbx_description
1 polymer ?
#
loop_
_entity_poly.entity_id
_entity_poly.type
_entity_poly.pdbx_seq_one_letter_code
_entity_poly.pdbx_strand_id
1 'polypeptide(L)'
;MEHRDAWIAAVSDLLAGYLLKGTDDCFDTQGRAHLALRLGHCFDQRLPVRLVLPGFPCKSPNATDQTFGVLPDYGEVIAIERLDQLGQAIAALHAPGCVVSILSDGTTFNDIVGVADDVRETYNRALRELCTTHTIQWVSMEDLFPQAQSAESVRASLIKQARLPWKNVGELIEQSRHDESLSQAHDHLCSHLYNDLRLCREDGQSEDEYLQQINFKAYQMMFRGQALNAAVDRFFGDDIRLSVHQYSNAGPKFTFGLAEGLTRVDSPWHAVPVCNLDGSQTLRARAQVDLDHHVLVTWQGRPWLYHQTENPQAKGFEYELQKLPLFGLVVRDPLGLGFERLSTGLLEALVETFGFVCLKGCRFDDQDSFARSCERFGTLYEWAFGAVHVVKPADKPQGVVHSLEKTPLHWDLNMLPDSDAQVQRNPKFCASKFMLYCKTAPQPGEGQTTIVDSRNVLRKVGQQVARQWQDVNITYYTKMTYFGGSPRMYSLVDHHPRSGELILRYQEGTDSTLQTLSQAVQDHDEEAQQVLLEQVNSLVYDPECLIAHQWNEGDLVLIDNYRTLHGRFPMSAGSSSRELWRVQVY
;
A
#
# COMPACT_ATOMS: atom_id res chain seq x y z
N MET A 1 3.24 38.70 -7.09
CA MET A 1 3.73 38.42 -5.74
C MET A 1 2.68 37.65 -4.95
N GLU A 2 1.44 38.12 -4.82
CA GLU A 2 0.38 37.43 -4.04
C GLU A 2 0.19 35.95 -4.43
N HIS A 3 0.13 35.61 -5.73
CA HIS A 3 0.02 34.21 -6.16
C HIS A 3 1.26 33.35 -5.82
N ARG A 4 2.45 33.94 -5.85
CA ARG A 4 3.71 33.24 -5.55
C ARG A 4 3.79 32.93 -4.06
N ASP A 5 3.53 33.92 -3.22
CA ASP A 5 3.65 33.77 -1.76
C ASP A 5 2.54 32.85 -1.22
N ALA A 6 1.34 32.91 -1.79
CA ALA A 6 0.26 31.97 -1.49
C ALA A 6 0.62 30.52 -1.87
N TRP A 7 1.23 30.31 -3.04
CA TRP A 7 1.68 28.98 -3.46
C TRP A 7 2.81 28.45 -2.57
N ILE A 8 3.82 29.28 -2.23
CA ILE A 8 4.89 28.91 -1.30
C ILE A 8 4.31 28.51 0.06
N ALA A 9 3.35 29.28 0.58
CA ALA A 9 2.68 28.97 1.83
C ALA A 9 1.95 27.62 1.76
N ALA A 10 1.16 27.39 0.71
CA ALA A 10 0.42 26.14 0.51
C ALA A 10 1.33 24.90 0.44
N VAL A 11 2.43 24.98 -0.32
CA VAL A 11 3.41 23.87 -0.40
C VAL A 11 4.14 23.67 0.93
N SER A 12 4.45 24.76 1.65
CA SER A 12 5.08 24.67 2.97
C SER A 12 4.16 24.04 4.01
N ASP A 13 2.86 24.39 4.00
CA ASP A 13 1.84 23.79 4.88
C ASP A 13 1.64 22.31 4.57
N LEU A 14 1.60 21.96 3.28
CA LEU A 14 1.53 20.58 2.83
C LEU A 14 2.73 19.79 3.37
N LEU A 15 3.97 20.27 3.13
CA LEU A 15 5.17 19.58 3.61
C LEU A 15 5.15 19.44 5.13
N ALA A 16 4.73 20.47 5.87
CA ALA A 16 4.65 20.45 7.34
C ALA A 16 3.83 19.28 7.88
N GLY A 17 2.75 18.87 7.18
CA GLY A 17 1.92 17.73 7.55
C GLY A 17 2.62 16.37 7.41
N TYR A 18 3.73 16.31 6.69
CA TYR A 18 4.56 15.11 6.52
C TYR A 18 5.81 15.12 7.42
N LEU A 19 6.12 16.24 8.07
CA LEU A 19 7.31 16.32 8.91
C LEU A 19 7.06 15.75 10.31
N LEU A 20 8.05 15.03 10.83
CA LEU A 20 8.08 14.64 12.23
C LEU A 20 8.69 15.78 13.05
N LYS A 21 7.89 16.37 13.94
CA LYS A 21 8.30 17.47 14.80
C LYS A 21 8.88 16.95 16.12
N GLY A 22 10.18 17.19 16.34
CA GLY A 22 10.88 16.87 17.58
C GLY A 22 10.67 17.92 18.68
N THR A 23 11.30 17.74 19.84
CA THR A 23 11.22 18.71 20.94
C THR A 23 11.90 20.05 20.63
N ASP A 24 12.87 20.04 19.72
CA ASP A 24 13.63 21.18 19.22
C ASP A 24 13.14 21.66 17.84
N ASP A 25 11.91 21.31 17.44
CA ASP A 25 11.35 21.72 16.15
C ASP A 25 11.33 23.25 15.99
N CYS A 26 11.88 23.69 14.86
CA CYS A 26 12.04 25.06 14.42
C CYS A 26 11.46 25.25 13.01
N PHE A 27 10.54 24.39 12.58
CA PHE A 27 10.00 24.47 11.22
C PHE A 27 9.25 25.78 11.00
N ASP A 28 8.35 26.12 11.91
CA ASP A 28 7.53 27.33 11.79
C ASP A 28 8.33 28.62 12.00
N THR A 29 9.40 28.58 12.80
CA THR A 29 10.25 29.76 13.11
C THR A 29 11.36 30.00 12.08
N GLN A 30 11.94 28.95 11.49
CA GLN A 30 13.08 29.04 10.57
C GLN A 30 12.90 28.21 9.30
N GLY A 31 12.42 26.97 9.42
CA GLY A 31 12.29 26.03 8.30
C GLY A 31 11.46 26.56 7.12
N ARG A 32 10.34 27.22 7.40
CA ARG A 32 9.48 27.84 6.37
C ARG A 32 10.22 28.89 5.55
N ALA A 33 11.00 29.76 6.21
CA ALA A 33 11.79 30.77 5.52
C ALA A 33 12.88 30.13 4.66
N HIS A 34 13.51 29.05 5.15
CA HIS A 34 14.48 28.28 4.38
C HIS A 34 13.84 27.65 3.12
N LEU A 35 12.68 27.02 3.25
CA LEU A 35 11.94 26.43 2.12
C LEU A 35 11.51 27.48 1.11
N ALA A 36 11.03 28.63 1.56
CA ALA A 36 10.52 29.70 0.70
C ALA A 36 11.55 30.16 -0.34
N LEU A 37 12.85 30.12 -0.01
CA LEU A 37 13.92 30.43 -0.95
C LEU A 37 13.96 29.44 -2.13
N ARG A 38 13.90 28.14 -1.83
CA ARG A 38 13.92 27.07 -2.84
C ARG A 38 12.64 27.01 -3.65
N LEU A 39 11.50 27.03 -2.96
CA LEU A 39 10.19 27.06 -3.61
C LEU A 39 10.05 28.28 -4.51
N GLY A 40 10.47 29.45 -4.03
CA GLY A 40 10.48 30.68 -4.81
C GLY A 40 11.25 30.55 -6.12
N HIS A 41 12.46 29.98 -6.07
CA HIS A 41 13.25 29.71 -7.28
C HIS A 41 12.53 28.77 -8.25
N CYS A 42 11.96 27.66 -7.76
CA CYS A 42 11.17 26.72 -8.58
C CYS A 42 9.99 27.41 -9.26
N PHE A 43 9.26 28.26 -8.53
CA PHE A 43 8.13 29.01 -9.07
C PHE A 43 8.56 29.99 -10.16
N ASP A 44 9.59 30.81 -9.86
CA ASP A 44 10.05 31.88 -10.75
C ASP A 44 10.63 31.32 -12.06
N GLN A 45 11.28 30.14 -12.01
CA GLN A 45 11.87 29.45 -13.16
C GLN A 45 10.93 28.43 -13.83
N ARG A 46 9.72 28.22 -13.30
CA ARG A 46 8.78 27.16 -13.74
C ARG A 46 9.41 25.77 -13.75
N LEU A 47 10.23 25.48 -12.75
CA LEU A 47 10.85 24.18 -12.56
C LEU A 47 10.00 23.30 -11.65
N PRO A 48 10.04 21.96 -11.81
CA PRO A 48 9.43 21.06 -10.84
C PRO A 48 10.03 21.28 -9.45
N VAL A 49 9.23 21.05 -8.41
CA VAL A 49 9.76 20.94 -7.05
C VAL A 49 10.54 19.63 -6.98
N ARG A 50 11.78 19.69 -6.48
CA ARG A 50 12.63 18.50 -6.35
C ARG A 50 12.90 18.24 -4.89
N LEU A 51 12.71 17.00 -4.47
CA LEU A 51 13.03 16.52 -3.13
C LEU A 51 14.04 15.39 -3.23
N VAL A 52 14.91 15.27 -2.23
CA VAL A 52 15.83 14.13 -2.09
C VAL A 52 15.73 13.54 -0.70
N LEU A 53 15.57 12.22 -0.63
CA LEU A 53 15.59 11.45 0.61
C LEU A 53 16.68 10.37 0.53
N PRO A 54 17.81 10.55 1.23
CA PRO A 54 18.74 9.45 1.51
C PRO A 54 18.08 8.43 2.46
N GLY A 55 18.03 7.16 2.06
CA GLY A 55 17.46 6.08 2.86
C GLY A 55 17.19 4.81 2.06
N PHE A 56 16.49 3.84 2.65
CA PHE A 56 16.29 2.50 2.08
C PHE A 56 17.60 1.75 1.73
N PRO A 57 18.57 1.65 2.68
CA PRO A 57 19.86 1.03 2.39
C PRO A 57 19.75 -0.49 2.12
N CYS A 58 19.23 -1.19 3.11
CA CYS A 58 18.95 -2.62 3.20
C CYS A 58 18.20 -2.87 4.51
N LYS A 59 17.49 -3.99 4.65
CA LYS A 59 16.94 -4.42 5.95
C LYS A 59 18.06 -4.63 6.97
N SER A 60 17.74 -4.34 8.23
CA SER A 60 18.54 -4.72 9.40
C SER A 60 18.94 -6.19 9.30
N PRO A 61 20.21 -6.55 9.60
CA PRO A 61 20.63 -7.94 9.69
C PRO A 61 20.03 -8.65 10.92
N ASN A 62 19.44 -7.91 11.87
CA ASN A 62 18.65 -8.46 12.98
C ASN A 62 17.25 -8.88 12.51
N ALA A 63 17.20 -9.97 11.73
CA ALA A 63 15.96 -10.57 11.22
C ALA A 63 15.11 -11.29 12.27
N THR A 64 15.58 -11.37 13.53
CA THR A 64 14.83 -12.00 14.62
C THR A 64 14.04 -10.96 15.42
N ASP A 65 14.70 -9.87 15.81
CA ASP A 65 14.13 -8.90 16.75
C ASP A 65 13.61 -7.63 16.07
N GLN A 66 14.08 -7.29 14.87
CA GLN A 66 13.71 -6.04 14.21
C GLN A 66 12.84 -6.25 12.98
N THR A 67 13.28 -7.09 12.05
CA THR A 67 12.66 -7.24 10.72
C THR A 67 12.18 -8.68 10.47
N PHE A 68 11.52 -8.92 9.35
CA PHE A 68 11.18 -10.28 8.92
C PHE A 68 12.31 -11.04 8.21
N GLY A 69 13.28 -10.32 7.67
CA GLY A 69 14.31 -10.86 6.80
C GLY A 69 14.99 -9.76 6.00
N VAL A 70 15.63 -10.15 4.89
CA VAL A 70 16.47 -9.25 4.09
C VAL A 70 15.75 -8.49 2.97
N LEU A 71 14.53 -8.89 2.65
CA LEU A 71 13.74 -8.30 1.55
C LEU A 71 12.73 -7.28 2.10
N PRO A 72 12.28 -6.32 1.27
CA PRO A 72 11.22 -5.40 1.66
C PRO A 72 9.93 -6.15 2.02
N ASP A 73 9.20 -5.59 2.96
CA ASP A 73 7.87 -6.03 3.37
C ASP A 73 6.86 -4.87 3.24
N TYR A 74 5.67 -5.00 3.82
CA TYR A 74 4.67 -3.94 3.71
C TYR A 74 5.12 -2.60 4.34
N GLY A 75 6.12 -2.60 5.23
CA GLY A 75 6.65 -1.39 5.83
C GLY A 75 7.28 -0.45 4.79
N GLU A 76 8.00 -1.02 3.82
CA GLU A 76 8.55 -0.24 2.71
C GLU A 76 7.46 0.34 1.80
N VAL A 77 6.36 -0.40 1.58
CA VAL A 77 5.20 0.11 0.81
C VAL A 77 4.64 1.36 1.47
N ILE A 78 4.41 1.33 2.78
CA ILE A 78 3.88 2.47 3.54
C ILE A 78 4.75 3.72 3.30
N ALA A 79 6.07 3.56 3.41
CA ALA A 79 7.00 4.67 3.25
C ALA A 79 7.09 5.20 1.82
N ILE A 80 7.13 4.31 0.82
CA ILE A 80 7.20 4.69 -0.59
C ILE A 80 5.90 5.38 -1.02
N GLU A 81 4.75 4.81 -0.67
CA GLU A 81 3.45 5.41 -0.98
C GLU A 81 3.32 6.79 -0.33
N ARG A 82 3.75 6.94 0.93
CA ARG A 82 3.68 8.23 1.62
C ARG A 82 4.56 9.30 0.96
N LEU A 83 5.75 8.95 0.49
CA LEU A 83 6.61 9.85 -0.28
C LEU A 83 5.98 10.25 -1.62
N ASP A 84 5.41 9.27 -2.31
CA ASP A 84 4.75 9.50 -3.60
C ASP A 84 3.48 10.35 -3.44
N GLN A 85 2.72 10.15 -2.36
CA GLN A 85 1.56 10.98 -2.01
C GLN A 85 1.96 12.44 -1.78
N LEU A 86 3.06 12.71 -1.06
CA LEU A 86 3.58 14.07 -0.91
C LEU A 86 3.93 14.66 -2.28
N GLY A 87 4.68 13.91 -3.11
CA GLY A 87 5.07 14.37 -4.43
C GLY A 87 3.87 14.70 -5.32
N GLN A 88 2.88 13.81 -5.38
CA GLN A 88 1.65 14.02 -6.15
C GLN A 88 0.83 15.22 -5.63
N ALA A 89 0.76 15.40 -4.30
CA ALA A 89 0.07 16.55 -3.71
C ALA A 89 0.77 17.88 -4.05
N ILE A 90 2.10 17.92 -4.08
CA ILE A 90 2.85 19.10 -4.55
C ILE A 90 2.62 19.32 -6.06
N ALA A 91 2.67 18.26 -6.87
CA ALA A 91 2.45 18.33 -8.31
C ALA A 91 1.04 18.87 -8.65
N ALA A 92 0.02 18.53 -7.86
CA ALA A 92 -1.33 19.06 -8.02
C ALA A 92 -1.42 20.59 -7.79
N LEU A 93 -0.51 21.16 -7.00
CA LEU A 93 -0.43 22.60 -6.73
C LEU A 93 0.49 23.35 -7.71
N HIS A 94 1.31 22.63 -8.50
CA HIS A 94 2.37 23.22 -9.31
C HIS A 94 2.46 22.53 -10.66
N ALA A 95 2.05 23.20 -11.75
CA ALA A 95 1.96 22.59 -13.08
C ALA A 95 3.25 21.91 -13.59
N PRO A 96 4.47 22.42 -13.33
CA PRO A 96 5.72 21.71 -13.64
C PRO A 96 5.90 20.36 -12.92
N GLY A 97 5.13 20.09 -11.87
CA GLY A 97 5.12 18.84 -11.15
C GLY A 97 6.12 18.78 -9.98
N CYS A 98 6.37 17.56 -9.53
CA CYS A 98 7.26 17.25 -8.41
C CYS A 98 8.04 15.97 -8.70
N VAL A 99 9.31 15.93 -8.28
CA VAL A 99 10.16 14.74 -8.33
C VAL A 99 10.72 14.47 -6.94
N VAL A 100 10.53 13.25 -6.44
CA VAL A 100 11.06 12.79 -5.16
C VAL A 100 12.15 11.75 -5.43
N SER A 101 13.40 12.14 -5.29
CA SER A 101 14.55 11.27 -5.46
C SER A 101 14.79 10.45 -4.19
N ILE A 102 14.54 9.14 -4.23
CA ILE A 102 14.99 8.23 -3.17
C ILE A 102 16.43 7.82 -3.49
N LEU A 103 17.38 8.35 -2.73
CA LEU A 103 18.80 8.02 -2.83
C LEU A 103 19.10 6.84 -1.90
N SER A 104 19.22 5.65 -2.47
CA SER A 104 19.67 4.47 -1.73
C SER A 104 21.08 4.68 -1.24
N ASP A 105 21.25 4.76 0.08
CA ASP A 105 22.53 4.91 0.75
C ASP A 105 23.14 3.55 1.14
N GLY A 106 22.56 2.44 0.66
CA GLY A 106 23.01 1.08 0.96
C GLY A 106 24.49 0.87 0.67
N THR A 107 24.97 1.25 -0.51
CA THR A 107 26.39 1.10 -0.90
C THR A 107 27.33 1.85 0.04
N THR A 108 26.84 2.90 0.72
CA THR A 108 27.63 3.68 1.67
C THR A 108 27.90 2.88 2.97
N PHE A 109 26.95 2.05 3.40
CA PHE A 109 26.93 1.51 4.77
C PHE A 109 26.83 -0.02 4.89
N ASN A 110 26.42 -0.74 3.84
CA ASN A 110 26.07 -2.16 3.95
C ASN A 110 27.21 -3.04 4.47
N ASP A 111 28.46 -2.77 4.07
CA ASP A 111 29.65 -3.48 4.57
C ASP A 111 29.90 -3.23 6.06
N ILE A 112 29.57 -2.05 6.59
CA ILE A 112 29.72 -1.73 8.01
C ILE A 112 28.73 -2.56 8.84
N VAL A 113 27.50 -2.70 8.36
CA VAL A 113 26.45 -3.50 9.01
C VAL A 113 26.49 -4.99 8.64
N GLY A 114 27.49 -5.42 7.84
CA GLY A 114 27.68 -6.84 7.51
C GLY A 114 26.68 -7.40 6.49
N VAL A 115 26.04 -6.54 5.69
CA VAL A 115 25.12 -6.94 4.61
C VAL A 115 25.90 -7.02 3.29
N ALA A 116 25.89 -8.19 2.67
CA ALA A 116 26.56 -8.42 1.39
C ALA A 116 25.97 -7.58 0.24
N ASP A 117 26.80 -7.25 -0.75
CA ASP A 117 26.39 -6.37 -1.86
C ASP A 117 25.24 -6.96 -2.70
N ASP A 118 25.22 -8.28 -2.92
CA ASP A 118 24.16 -8.98 -3.65
C ASP A 118 22.82 -8.98 -2.91
N VAL A 119 22.84 -9.08 -1.58
CA VAL A 119 21.66 -8.96 -0.72
C VAL A 119 21.09 -7.53 -0.80
N ARG A 120 21.95 -6.52 -0.67
CA ARG A 120 21.58 -5.10 -0.84
C ARG A 120 20.98 -4.84 -2.22
N GLU A 121 21.59 -5.33 -3.29
CA GLU A 121 21.09 -5.17 -4.66
C GLU A 121 19.73 -5.84 -4.86
N THR A 122 19.54 -7.02 -4.26
CA THR A 122 18.26 -7.73 -4.30
C THR A 122 17.18 -6.95 -3.56
N TYR A 123 17.47 -6.39 -2.38
CA TYR A 123 16.56 -5.51 -1.66
C TYR A 123 16.17 -4.28 -2.51
N ASN A 124 17.16 -3.58 -3.07
CA ASN A 124 16.94 -2.37 -3.86
C ASN A 124 16.11 -2.61 -5.14
N ARG A 125 16.32 -3.75 -5.80
CA ARG A 125 15.50 -4.14 -6.96
C ARG A 125 14.07 -4.45 -6.54
N ALA A 126 13.88 -5.17 -5.44
CA ALA A 126 12.55 -5.51 -4.92
C ALA A 126 11.73 -4.26 -4.56
N LEU A 127 12.34 -3.20 -4.01
CA LEU A 127 11.65 -1.94 -3.71
C LEU A 127 10.88 -1.34 -4.90
N ARG A 128 11.46 -1.46 -6.10
CA ARG A 128 10.94 -0.86 -7.33
C ARG A 128 9.71 -1.58 -7.88
N GLU A 129 9.44 -2.78 -7.38
CA GLU A 129 8.36 -3.67 -7.83
C GLU A 129 7.20 -3.74 -6.82
N LEU A 130 7.30 -3.02 -5.69
CA LEU A 130 6.32 -3.13 -4.60
C LEU A 130 4.98 -2.46 -4.91
N CYS A 131 5.02 -1.27 -5.52
CA CYS A 131 3.83 -0.50 -5.85
C CYS A 131 4.12 0.51 -6.99
N THR A 132 3.06 0.90 -7.70
CA THR A 132 3.11 1.98 -8.70
C THR A 132 3.36 3.31 -8.01
N THR A 133 4.27 4.11 -8.56
CA THR A 133 4.60 5.47 -8.09
C THR A 133 4.59 6.44 -9.26
N HIS A 134 4.26 7.71 -9.00
CA HIS A 134 4.11 8.75 -10.04
C HIS A 134 5.19 9.82 -10.01
N THR A 135 5.83 10.00 -8.86
CA THR A 135 6.77 11.09 -8.61
C THR A 135 8.12 10.59 -8.10
N ILE A 136 8.24 9.31 -7.76
CA ILE A 136 9.47 8.72 -7.24
C ILE A 136 10.49 8.52 -8.36
N GLN A 137 11.71 9.01 -8.12
CA GLN A 137 12.91 8.70 -8.89
C GLN A 137 13.87 7.89 -8.01
N TRP A 138 14.22 6.68 -8.44
CA TRP A 138 15.22 5.88 -7.75
C TRP A 138 16.63 6.32 -8.15
N VAL A 139 17.47 6.61 -7.16
CA VAL A 139 18.88 6.95 -7.37
C VAL A 139 19.75 6.07 -6.46
N SER A 140 20.84 5.57 -7.00
CA SER A 140 21.84 4.79 -6.28
C SER A 140 23.16 5.55 -6.17
N MET A 141 24.05 5.08 -5.30
CA MET A 141 25.39 5.66 -5.23
C MET A 141 26.19 5.42 -6.52
N GLU A 142 25.91 4.31 -7.21
CA GLU A 142 26.49 3.96 -8.50
C GLU A 142 26.11 4.98 -9.58
N ASP A 143 24.87 5.49 -9.57
CA ASP A 143 24.42 6.55 -10.49
C ASP A 143 25.18 7.87 -10.29
N LEU A 144 25.56 8.18 -9.04
CA LEU A 144 26.32 9.37 -8.69
C LEU A 144 27.82 9.24 -9.03
N PHE A 145 28.33 8.00 -9.10
CA PHE A 145 29.73 7.69 -9.37
C PHE A 145 29.88 6.64 -10.48
N PRO A 146 29.42 6.91 -11.71
CA PRO A 146 29.33 5.91 -12.78
C PRO A 146 30.70 5.40 -13.29
N GLN A 147 31.79 6.07 -12.90
CA GLN A 147 33.16 5.66 -13.22
C GLN A 147 33.70 4.57 -12.27
N ALA A 148 33.02 4.33 -11.15
CA ALA A 148 33.37 3.31 -10.18
C ALA A 148 32.95 1.94 -10.70
N GLN A 149 33.84 0.94 -10.60
CA GLN A 149 33.62 -0.41 -11.13
C GLN A 149 33.15 -1.42 -10.07
N SER A 150 33.08 -0.99 -8.81
CA SER A 150 32.68 -1.81 -7.66
C SER A 150 32.15 -0.94 -6.51
N ALA A 151 31.39 -1.53 -5.60
CA ALA A 151 30.90 -0.87 -4.38
C ALA A 151 32.03 -0.23 -3.55
N GLU A 152 33.18 -0.89 -3.41
CA GLU A 152 34.36 -0.32 -2.75
C GLU A 152 34.89 0.92 -3.46
N SER A 153 34.96 0.89 -4.80
CA SER A 153 35.42 2.06 -5.57
C SER A 153 34.42 3.23 -5.54
N VAL A 154 33.12 2.93 -5.37
CA VAL A 154 32.09 3.95 -5.09
C VAL A 154 32.35 4.60 -3.73
N ARG A 155 32.53 3.80 -2.66
CA ARG A 155 32.85 4.31 -1.31
C ARG A 155 34.14 5.14 -1.31
N ALA A 156 35.19 4.67 -2.00
CA ALA A 156 36.44 5.41 -2.12
C ALA A 156 36.26 6.74 -2.86
N SER A 157 35.47 6.75 -3.94
CA SER A 157 35.14 7.97 -4.69
C SER A 157 34.32 8.95 -3.87
N LEU A 158 33.34 8.45 -3.10
CA LEU A 158 32.53 9.22 -2.17
C LEU A 158 33.40 9.95 -1.15
N ILE A 159 34.26 9.22 -0.43
CA ILE A 159 35.15 9.78 0.59
C ILE A 159 36.13 10.79 -0.04
N LYS A 160 36.77 10.43 -1.15
CA LYS A 160 37.75 11.28 -1.83
C LYS A 160 37.14 12.61 -2.28
N GLN A 161 35.91 12.60 -2.77
CA GLN A 161 35.25 13.79 -3.31
C GLN A 161 34.56 14.65 -2.23
N ALA A 162 34.31 14.10 -1.04
CA ALA A 162 33.69 14.82 0.06
C ALA A 162 34.57 15.91 0.69
N ARG A 163 35.91 15.83 0.54
CA ARG A 163 36.87 16.80 1.10
C ARG A 163 36.64 17.08 2.60
N LEU A 164 36.42 16.01 3.35
CA LEU A 164 36.17 16.06 4.79
C LEU A 164 37.35 16.69 5.55
N PRO A 165 37.12 17.28 6.74
CA PRO A 165 38.18 17.81 7.58
C PRO A 165 39.14 16.71 8.07
N TRP A 166 38.67 15.45 8.09
CA TRP A 166 39.45 14.27 8.41
C TRP A 166 39.83 13.50 7.15
N LYS A 167 41.10 13.11 7.04
CA LYS A 167 41.60 12.27 5.94
C LYS A 167 41.17 10.81 6.08
N ASN A 168 40.94 10.36 7.30
CA ASN A 168 40.58 8.98 7.64
C ASN A 168 39.83 8.94 8.97
N VAL A 169 39.29 7.77 9.31
CA VAL A 169 38.53 7.53 10.53
C VAL A 169 39.36 7.77 11.80
N GLY A 170 40.68 7.51 11.76
CA GLY A 170 41.57 7.76 12.91
C GLY A 170 41.65 9.23 13.31
N GLU A 171 41.73 10.14 12.33
CA GLU A 171 41.69 11.59 12.60
C GLU A 171 40.34 12.03 13.20
N LEU A 172 39.22 11.44 12.75
CA LEU A 172 37.90 11.68 13.35
C LEU A 172 37.85 11.22 14.81
N ILE A 173 38.40 10.03 15.12
CA ILE A 173 38.47 9.50 16.48
C ILE A 173 39.27 10.44 17.39
N GLU A 174 40.43 10.90 16.95
CA GLU A 174 41.26 11.83 17.74
C GLU A 174 40.55 13.17 18.00
N GLN A 175 39.85 13.71 17.00
CA GLN A 175 39.07 14.93 17.19
C GLN A 175 37.88 14.72 18.13
N SER A 176 37.18 13.59 18.03
CA SER A 176 36.02 13.27 18.86
C SER A 176 36.34 13.23 20.36
N ARG A 177 37.60 12.96 20.73
CA ARG A 177 38.04 13.02 22.15
C ARG A 177 38.00 14.42 22.75
N HIS A 178 37.99 15.44 21.90
CA HIS A 178 38.06 16.85 22.29
C HIS A 178 36.81 17.64 21.87
N ASP A 179 35.85 16.99 21.21
CA ASP A 179 34.61 17.57 20.71
C ASP A 179 33.41 16.81 21.28
N GLU A 180 32.73 17.42 22.25
CA GLU A 180 31.62 16.80 22.97
C GLU A 180 30.45 16.47 22.03
N SER A 181 30.22 17.27 20.99
CA SER A 181 29.14 17.00 20.03
C SER A 181 29.44 15.77 19.18
N LEU A 182 30.69 15.59 18.75
CA LEU A 182 31.09 14.39 18.01
C LEU A 182 31.03 13.15 18.91
N SER A 183 31.43 13.26 20.18
CA SER A 183 31.34 12.16 21.14
C SER A 183 29.89 11.74 21.40
N GLN A 184 28.98 12.68 21.64
CA GLN A 184 27.56 12.36 21.85
C GLN A 184 26.92 11.72 20.61
N ALA A 185 27.25 12.23 19.42
CA ALA A 185 26.77 11.63 18.17
C ALA A 185 27.28 10.19 17.99
N HIS A 186 28.53 9.93 18.37
CA HIS A 186 29.13 8.60 18.36
C HIS A 186 28.44 7.64 19.34
N ASP A 187 28.19 8.06 20.58
CA ASP A 187 27.56 7.24 21.62
C ASP A 187 26.13 6.83 21.24
N HIS A 188 25.35 7.77 20.68
CA HIS A 188 24.01 7.47 20.15
C HIS A 188 24.06 6.43 19.02
N LEU A 189 25.01 6.57 18.10
CA LEU A 189 25.15 5.65 16.98
C LEU A 189 25.62 4.26 17.42
N CYS A 190 26.49 4.16 18.43
CA CYS A 190 26.87 2.89 19.03
C CYS A 190 25.66 2.14 19.58
N SER A 191 24.75 2.85 20.26
CA SER A 191 23.53 2.26 20.82
C SER A 191 22.62 1.69 19.74
N HIS A 192 22.46 2.40 18.62
CA HIS A 192 21.69 1.91 17.47
C HIS A 192 22.37 0.70 16.81
N LEU A 193 23.67 0.80 16.50
CA LEU A 193 24.43 -0.29 15.89
C LEU A 193 24.46 -1.55 16.75
N TYR A 194 24.55 -1.42 18.07
CA TYR A 194 24.50 -2.55 18.98
C TYR A 194 23.18 -3.31 18.84
N ASN A 195 22.04 -2.61 18.84
CA ASN A 195 20.73 -3.24 18.66
C ASN A 195 20.56 -3.90 17.29
N ASP A 196 21.20 -3.33 16.27
CA ASP A 196 21.13 -3.80 14.89
C ASP A 196 22.04 -5.01 14.63
N LEU A 197 23.20 -5.06 15.27
CA LEU A 197 24.24 -6.07 15.02
C LEU A 197 24.39 -7.10 16.14
N ARG A 198 23.61 -7.04 17.22
CA ARG A 198 23.78 -7.94 18.40
C ARG A 198 23.71 -9.41 18.06
N LEU A 199 22.98 -9.77 17.00
CA LEU A 199 22.85 -11.16 16.53
C LEU A 199 23.92 -11.55 15.50
N CYS A 200 24.82 -10.64 15.13
CA CYS A 200 25.88 -10.83 14.15
C CYS A 200 27.26 -11.04 14.80
N ARG A 201 27.31 -11.52 16.06
CA ARG A 201 28.56 -11.86 16.75
C ARG A 201 29.25 -13.03 16.05
N GLU A 202 30.56 -12.94 15.88
CA GLU A 202 31.36 -14.03 15.32
C GLU A 202 31.55 -15.17 16.35
N ASP A 203 31.62 -16.42 15.88
CA ASP A 203 31.82 -17.57 16.75
C ASP A 203 33.14 -17.46 17.53
N GLY A 204 33.05 -17.45 18.86
CA GLY A 204 34.21 -17.33 19.76
C GLY A 204 34.67 -15.90 20.05
N GLN A 205 34.00 -14.87 19.51
CA GLN A 205 34.29 -13.47 19.79
C GLN A 205 33.89 -13.11 21.22
N SER A 206 34.81 -12.49 21.97
CA SER A 206 34.51 -11.98 23.32
C SER A 206 33.58 -10.76 23.29
N GLU A 207 32.89 -10.50 24.40
CA GLU A 207 32.04 -9.32 24.53
C GLU A 207 32.82 -8.01 24.37
N ASP A 208 34.02 -7.93 24.93
CA ASP A 208 34.87 -6.75 24.82
C ASP A 208 35.31 -6.49 23.37
N GLU A 209 35.74 -7.54 22.65
CA GLU A 209 36.10 -7.43 21.23
C GLU A 209 34.91 -6.99 20.38
N TYR A 210 33.72 -7.53 20.67
CA TYR A 210 32.50 -7.14 19.98
C TYR A 210 32.13 -5.67 20.22
N LEU A 211 32.17 -5.21 21.48
CA LEU A 211 31.89 -3.81 21.81
C LEU A 211 32.91 -2.85 21.18
N GLN A 212 34.19 -3.24 21.11
CA GLN A 212 35.22 -2.48 20.39
C GLN A 212 34.94 -2.42 18.89
N GLN A 213 34.47 -3.53 18.29
CA GLN A 213 34.09 -3.55 16.88
C GLN A 213 32.90 -2.63 16.60
N ILE A 214 31.86 -2.66 17.45
CA ILE A 214 30.70 -1.75 17.34
C ILE A 214 31.14 -0.29 17.48
N ASN A 215 32.00 0.00 18.45
CA ASN A 215 32.57 1.34 18.66
C ASN A 215 33.28 1.85 17.38
N PHE A 216 34.11 1.02 16.76
CA PHE A 216 34.80 1.39 15.53
C PHE A 216 33.85 1.54 14.33
N LYS A 217 32.89 0.63 14.18
CA LYS A 217 31.86 0.69 13.13
C LYS A 217 31.03 1.97 13.21
N ALA A 218 30.72 2.45 14.41
CA ALA A 218 30.04 3.74 14.61
C ALA A 218 30.85 4.91 14.04
N TYR A 219 32.16 4.97 14.30
CA TYR A 219 33.02 5.99 13.69
C TYR A 219 33.09 5.87 12.15
N GLN A 220 33.12 4.66 11.61
CA GLN A 220 33.06 4.45 10.15
C GLN A 220 31.74 4.99 9.56
N MET A 221 30.60 4.71 10.20
CA MET A 221 29.30 5.23 9.78
C MET A 221 29.23 6.75 9.89
N MET A 222 29.72 7.36 10.97
CA MET A 222 29.79 8.83 11.08
C MET A 222 30.61 9.44 9.96
N PHE A 223 31.82 8.90 9.72
CA PHE A 223 32.74 9.39 8.69
C PHE A 223 32.10 9.30 7.29
N ARG A 224 31.54 8.14 6.94
CA ARG A 224 30.87 7.95 5.64
C ARG A 224 29.55 8.71 5.54
N GLY A 225 28.84 8.91 6.64
CA GLY A 225 27.64 9.74 6.70
C GLY A 225 27.94 11.21 6.40
N GLN A 226 29.09 11.73 6.85
CA GLN A 226 29.53 13.07 6.44
C GLN A 226 29.91 13.12 4.96
N ALA A 227 30.54 12.06 4.43
CA ALA A 227 30.83 11.98 3.00
C ALA A 227 29.54 11.93 2.16
N LEU A 228 28.53 11.18 2.60
CA LEU A 228 27.20 11.16 2.00
C LEU A 228 26.53 12.53 2.06
N ASN A 229 26.61 13.24 3.19
CA ASN A 229 26.10 14.60 3.30
C ASN A 229 26.70 15.52 2.23
N ALA A 230 28.03 15.50 2.06
CA ALA A 230 28.72 16.30 1.06
C ALA A 230 28.34 15.90 -0.39
N ALA A 231 28.11 14.61 -0.65
CA ALA A 231 27.63 14.15 -1.95
C ALA A 231 26.20 14.65 -2.23
N VAL A 232 25.30 14.57 -1.25
CA VAL A 232 23.93 15.09 -1.38
C VAL A 232 23.95 16.59 -1.67
N ASP A 233 24.72 17.36 -0.91
CA ASP A 233 24.82 18.82 -1.09
C ASP A 233 25.39 19.19 -2.46
N ARG A 234 26.23 18.33 -3.04
CA ARG A 234 26.82 18.54 -4.37
C ARG A 234 25.89 18.15 -5.52
N PHE A 235 25.26 16.99 -5.45
CA PHE A 235 24.47 16.45 -6.56
C PHE A 235 23.01 16.88 -6.53
N PHE A 236 22.51 17.26 -5.34
CA PHE A 236 21.12 17.64 -5.09
C PHE A 236 21.05 18.99 -4.35
N GLY A 237 22.02 19.88 -4.58
CA GLY A 237 22.15 21.14 -3.83
C GLY A 237 20.96 22.10 -3.96
N ASP A 238 20.13 21.92 -4.98
CA ASP A 238 18.90 22.69 -5.21
C ASP A 238 17.61 21.94 -4.82
N ASP A 239 17.71 20.65 -4.45
CA ASP A 239 16.58 19.84 -4.02
C ASP A 239 16.28 20.08 -2.53
N ILE A 240 15.01 20.00 -2.15
CA ILE A 240 14.58 20.04 -0.75
C ILE A 240 15.02 18.73 -0.10
N ARG A 241 15.88 18.84 0.91
CA ARG A 241 16.53 17.69 1.54
C ARG A 241 15.70 17.12 2.68
N LEU A 242 15.02 16.01 2.39
CA LEU A 242 14.36 15.19 3.39
C LEU A 242 15.37 14.31 4.14
N SER A 243 14.95 13.81 5.30
CA SER A 243 15.77 12.98 6.16
C SER A 243 14.95 11.93 6.89
N VAL A 244 15.53 10.74 6.98
CA VAL A 244 15.05 9.62 7.80
C VAL A 244 15.53 9.69 9.25
N HIS A 245 16.28 10.73 9.62
CA HIS A 245 16.75 11.00 10.99
C HIS A 245 16.12 12.27 11.54
N GLN A 246 16.07 12.37 12.88
CA GLN A 246 15.51 13.53 13.58
C GLN A 246 16.43 14.75 13.43
N TYR A 247 15.84 15.87 13.04
CA TYR A 247 16.43 17.20 12.97
C TYR A 247 15.42 18.21 13.52
N SER A 248 15.89 19.42 13.79
CA SER A 248 15.05 20.55 14.22
C SER A 248 14.15 21.10 13.11
N ASN A 249 14.22 20.58 11.88
CA ASN A 249 13.48 21.11 10.73
C ASN A 249 13.70 22.61 10.43
N ALA A 250 14.77 23.22 10.95
CA ALA A 250 15.17 24.60 10.64
C ALA A 250 15.74 24.77 9.21
N GLY A 251 16.02 23.65 8.53
CA GLY A 251 16.80 23.61 7.29
C GLY A 251 18.31 23.43 7.55
N PRO A 252 19.08 22.87 6.60
CA PRO A 252 18.62 22.45 5.27
C PRO A 252 17.94 21.08 5.24
N LYS A 253 17.91 20.33 6.35
CA LYS A 253 17.34 18.99 6.44
C LYS A 253 15.98 19.00 7.13
N PHE A 254 15.02 18.27 6.58
CA PHE A 254 13.66 18.13 7.12
C PHE A 254 13.35 16.67 7.41
N THR A 255 13.02 16.34 8.65
CA THR A 255 12.68 14.98 9.10
C THR A 255 11.33 14.58 8.55
N PHE A 256 11.33 13.60 7.65
CA PHE A 256 10.12 13.08 7.03
C PHE A 256 9.57 11.91 7.85
N GLY A 257 8.27 11.95 8.19
CA GLY A 257 7.58 10.83 8.81
C GLY A 257 7.26 9.76 7.76
N LEU A 258 7.99 8.64 7.77
CA LEU A 258 7.85 7.54 6.81
C LEU A 258 6.54 6.73 6.96
N ALA A 259 5.80 6.93 8.04
CA ALA A 259 4.46 6.40 8.23
C ALA A 259 3.59 7.47 8.92
N GLU A 260 2.27 7.28 8.87
CA GLU A 260 1.34 8.14 9.59
C GLU A 260 1.38 7.88 11.10
N GLY A 261 1.10 8.94 11.88
CA GLY A 261 1.00 8.84 13.33
C GLY A 261 2.30 8.53 14.06
N LEU A 262 3.46 8.59 13.39
CA LEU A 262 4.76 8.41 14.05
C LEU A 262 4.99 9.52 15.09
N THR A 263 5.41 9.10 16.28
CA THR A 263 5.85 10.00 17.36
C THR A 263 7.37 10.05 17.50
N ARG A 264 8.07 9.15 16.81
CA ARG A 264 9.52 9.08 16.73
C ARG A 264 9.93 8.64 15.33
N VAL A 265 11.21 8.78 15.04
CA VAL A 265 11.80 8.27 13.81
C VAL A 265 11.83 6.75 13.85
N ASP A 266 10.97 6.12 13.06
CA ASP A 266 10.99 4.69 12.79
C ASP A 266 11.13 4.48 11.28
N SER A 267 12.07 3.63 10.88
CA SER A 267 12.33 3.30 9.48
C SER A 267 11.90 1.86 9.18
N PRO A 268 11.29 1.59 8.01
CA PRO A 268 10.74 0.28 7.71
C PRO A 268 11.83 -0.81 7.61
N TRP A 269 13.08 -0.44 7.31
CA TRP A 269 14.19 -1.38 7.29
C TRP A 269 14.70 -1.80 8.69
N HIS A 270 14.17 -1.23 9.78
CA HIS A 270 14.45 -1.60 11.17
C HIS A 270 13.18 -2.05 11.94
N ALA A 271 12.11 -2.39 11.21
CA ALA A 271 10.81 -2.69 11.79
C ALA A 271 10.04 -3.72 10.96
N VAL A 272 8.94 -4.20 11.54
CA VAL A 272 7.88 -4.92 10.86
C VAL A 272 6.60 -4.09 10.86
N PRO A 273 5.81 -4.15 9.78
CA PRO A 273 4.51 -3.48 9.68
C PRO A 273 3.43 -4.25 10.45
N VAL A 274 2.59 -3.51 11.16
CA VAL A 274 1.41 -4.00 11.89
C VAL A 274 0.18 -3.26 11.41
N CYS A 275 -0.84 -4.00 10.98
CA CYS A 275 -2.18 -3.48 10.68
C CYS A 275 -3.12 -3.79 11.85
N ASN A 276 -3.74 -2.76 12.42
CA ASN A 276 -4.66 -2.88 13.54
C ASN A 276 -6.08 -3.18 13.06
N LEU A 277 -6.97 -3.60 13.98
CA LEU A 277 -8.37 -3.93 13.64
C LEU A 277 -9.17 -2.74 13.08
N ASP A 278 -8.76 -1.51 13.40
CA ASP A 278 -9.36 -0.28 12.87
C ASP A 278 -8.79 0.16 11.51
N GLY A 279 -7.87 -0.64 10.94
CA GLY A 279 -7.18 -0.36 9.68
C GLY A 279 -5.94 0.54 9.82
N SER A 280 -5.68 1.12 11.01
CA SER A 280 -4.48 1.92 11.23
C SER A 280 -3.22 1.06 11.16
N GLN A 281 -2.12 1.67 10.71
CA GLN A 281 -0.87 0.97 10.43
C GLN A 281 0.27 1.54 11.25
N THR A 282 1.10 0.67 11.81
CA THR A 282 2.25 1.07 12.63
C THR A 282 3.49 0.26 12.29
N LEU A 283 4.67 0.85 12.49
CA LEU A 283 5.96 0.15 12.42
C LEU A 283 6.41 -0.19 13.84
N ARG A 284 6.85 -1.43 14.07
CA ARG A 284 7.34 -1.88 15.38
C ARG A 284 8.56 -2.78 15.21
N ALA A 285 9.45 -2.82 16.19
CA ALA A 285 10.46 -3.89 16.21
C ALA A 285 9.73 -5.24 16.34
N ARG A 286 10.15 -6.25 15.57
CA ARG A 286 9.53 -7.58 15.59
C ARG A 286 9.40 -8.19 16.99
N ALA A 287 10.41 -8.02 17.86
CA ALA A 287 10.39 -8.50 19.23
C ALA A 287 9.33 -7.82 20.13
N GLN A 288 8.79 -6.67 19.70
CA GLN A 288 7.71 -5.95 20.41
C GLN A 288 6.31 -6.37 19.96
N VAL A 289 6.21 -7.21 18.91
CA VAL A 289 4.92 -7.71 18.45
C VAL A 289 4.47 -8.83 19.37
N ASP A 290 3.41 -8.57 20.12
CA ASP A 290 2.76 -9.60 20.92
C ASP A 290 2.07 -10.60 20.00
N LEU A 291 2.67 -11.77 19.83
CA LEU A 291 2.12 -12.79 18.96
C LEU A 291 0.70 -13.17 19.39
N ASP A 292 0.34 -13.21 20.68
CA ASP A 292 -1.01 -13.60 21.15
C ASP A 292 -2.14 -12.71 20.59
N HIS A 293 -1.80 -11.50 20.18
CA HIS A 293 -2.73 -10.52 19.61
C HIS A 293 -2.45 -10.21 18.14
N HIS A 294 -1.62 -10.99 17.45
CA HIS A 294 -1.29 -10.77 16.04
C HIS A 294 -1.20 -12.08 15.25
N VAL A 295 -1.69 -12.05 14.01
CA VAL A 295 -1.50 -13.11 13.03
C VAL A 295 -0.53 -12.67 11.94
N LEU A 296 0.26 -13.60 11.44
CA LEU A 296 1.21 -13.33 10.37
C LEU A 296 0.53 -13.51 9.02
N VAL A 297 0.53 -12.44 8.21
CA VAL A 297 0.19 -12.50 6.79
C VAL A 297 1.45 -12.73 5.98
N THR A 298 1.38 -13.67 5.05
CA THR A 298 2.49 -14.03 4.17
C THR A 298 2.19 -13.67 2.72
N TRP A 299 3.23 -13.39 1.95
CA TRP A 299 3.20 -13.15 0.50
C TRP A 299 4.21 -14.07 -0.18
N GLN A 300 3.73 -14.99 -1.03
CA GLN A 300 4.58 -15.99 -1.71
C GLN A 300 5.48 -16.75 -0.72
N GLY A 301 4.90 -17.20 0.41
CA GLY A 301 5.61 -17.92 1.46
C GLY A 301 6.54 -17.06 2.33
N ARG A 302 6.64 -15.75 2.10
CA ARG A 302 7.46 -14.82 2.90
C ARG A 302 6.59 -14.02 3.85
N PRO A 303 7.04 -13.73 5.09
CA PRO A 303 6.35 -12.76 5.96
C PRO A 303 6.11 -11.42 5.26
N TRP A 304 4.91 -10.85 5.40
CA TRP A 304 4.53 -9.59 4.75
C TRP A 304 4.11 -8.52 5.75
N LEU A 305 3.23 -8.86 6.69
CA LEU A 305 2.82 -7.99 7.79
C LEU A 305 2.22 -8.80 8.95
N TYR A 306 2.15 -8.19 10.12
CA TYR A 306 1.29 -8.66 11.19
C TYR A 306 -0.07 -7.96 11.13
N HIS A 307 -1.15 -8.71 11.30
CA HIS A 307 -2.49 -8.17 11.47
C HIS A 307 -2.97 -8.42 12.89
N GLN A 308 -3.52 -7.41 13.56
CA GLN A 308 -4.04 -7.53 14.91
C GLN A 308 -5.22 -8.50 14.95
N THR A 309 -5.33 -9.27 16.03
CA THR A 309 -6.46 -10.13 16.33
C THR A 309 -6.84 -9.97 17.80
N GLU A 310 -8.13 -10.02 18.09
CA GLU A 310 -8.67 -10.09 19.45
C GLU A 310 -8.73 -11.54 19.98
N ASN A 311 -8.56 -12.53 19.09
CA ASN A 311 -8.64 -13.94 19.44
C ASN A 311 -7.30 -14.66 19.20
N PRO A 312 -6.63 -15.18 20.24
CA PRO A 312 -5.38 -15.95 20.10
C PRO A 312 -5.52 -17.22 19.25
N GLN A 313 -6.73 -17.79 19.14
CA GLN A 313 -6.97 -18.98 18.31
C GLN A 313 -6.77 -18.69 16.81
N ALA A 314 -6.85 -17.42 16.40
CA ALA A 314 -6.61 -17.01 15.02
C ALA A 314 -5.18 -17.38 14.52
N LYS A 315 -4.23 -17.63 15.42
CA LYS A 315 -2.88 -18.13 15.09
C LYS A 315 -2.85 -19.52 14.47
N GLY A 316 -3.88 -20.34 14.71
CA GLY A 316 -3.95 -21.69 14.17
C GLY A 316 -4.24 -21.74 12.67
N PHE A 317 -4.52 -20.58 12.07
CA PHE A 317 -4.82 -20.41 10.64
C PHE A 317 -3.61 -19.83 9.90
N GLU A 318 -3.53 -20.13 8.61
CA GLU A 318 -2.56 -19.54 7.70
C GLU A 318 -3.21 -18.42 6.89
N TYR A 319 -2.50 -17.30 6.73
CA TYR A 319 -2.98 -16.13 6.01
C TYR A 319 -2.03 -15.81 4.85
N GLU A 320 -2.53 -15.91 3.62
CA GLU A 320 -1.75 -15.75 2.40
C GLU A 320 -2.34 -14.65 1.52
N LEU A 321 -1.59 -13.57 1.37
CA LEU A 321 -1.88 -12.47 0.45
C LEU A 321 -1.89 -13.00 -0.99
N GLN A 322 -2.81 -12.51 -1.81
CA GLN A 322 -2.95 -12.92 -3.21
C GLN A 322 -2.36 -11.90 -4.20
N LYS A 323 -2.34 -10.60 -3.84
CA LYS A 323 -1.77 -9.55 -4.68
C LYS A 323 -1.27 -8.36 -3.87
N LEU A 324 -0.16 -7.79 -4.31
CA LEU A 324 0.40 -6.58 -3.71
C LEU A 324 -0.45 -5.32 -3.98
N PRO A 325 -0.39 -4.34 -3.08
CA PRO A 325 0.26 -4.43 -1.78
C PRO A 325 -0.62 -5.13 -0.72
N LEU A 326 -1.95 -5.01 -0.80
CA LEU A 326 -2.92 -5.57 0.15
C LEU A 326 -4.24 -5.96 -0.55
N PHE A 327 -4.22 -6.86 -1.53
CA PHE A 327 -5.43 -7.27 -2.23
C PHE A 327 -5.61 -8.79 -2.31
N GLY A 328 -6.75 -9.25 -1.79
CA GLY A 328 -7.15 -10.64 -1.67
C GLY A 328 -6.37 -11.39 -0.60
N LEU A 329 -7.08 -12.03 0.32
CA LEU A 329 -6.47 -12.87 1.35
C LEU A 329 -7.05 -14.27 1.31
N VAL A 330 -6.21 -15.29 1.29
CA VAL A 330 -6.62 -16.68 1.47
C VAL A 330 -6.33 -17.09 2.91
N VAL A 331 -7.33 -17.64 3.58
CA VAL A 331 -7.20 -18.19 4.93
C VAL A 331 -7.41 -19.70 4.89
N ARG A 332 -6.44 -20.44 5.45
CA ARG A 332 -6.48 -21.90 5.54
C ARG A 332 -6.48 -22.33 6.99
N ASP A 333 -7.13 -23.46 7.24
CA ASP A 333 -7.21 -24.09 8.55
C ASP A 333 -6.43 -25.41 8.55
N PRO A 334 -5.09 -25.36 8.66
CA PRO A 334 -4.26 -26.57 8.61
C PRO A 334 -4.50 -27.51 9.79
N LEU A 335 -5.08 -27.00 10.89
CA LEU A 335 -5.32 -27.73 12.12
C LEU A 335 -6.76 -28.26 12.24
N GLY A 336 -7.65 -27.94 11.28
CA GLY A 336 -9.05 -28.35 11.29
C GLY A 336 -9.83 -27.80 12.50
N LEU A 337 -9.51 -26.58 12.93
CA LEU A 337 -10.12 -25.91 14.08
C LEU A 337 -11.56 -25.46 13.83
N GLY A 338 -11.91 -25.17 12.58
CA GLY A 338 -13.17 -24.58 12.15
C GLY A 338 -13.16 -23.05 12.12
N PHE A 339 -13.64 -22.46 11.02
CA PHE A 339 -13.64 -21.00 10.80
C PHE A 339 -14.60 -20.23 11.71
N GLU A 340 -15.51 -20.90 12.41
CA GLU A 340 -16.36 -20.31 13.45
C GLU A 340 -15.55 -19.70 14.60
N ARG A 341 -14.29 -20.11 14.77
CA ARG A 341 -13.36 -19.54 15.76
C ARG A 341 -12.83 -18.16 15.36
N LEU A 342 -12.87 -17.79 14.08
CA LEU A 342 -12.53 -16.44 13.66
C LEU A 342 -13.67 -15.50 14.10
N SER A 343 -13.30 -14.46 14.84
CA SER A 343 -14.27 -13.46 15.29
C SER A 343 -14.81 -12.65 14.11
N THR A 344 -15.97 -12.03 14.30
CA THR A 344 -16.57 -11.21 13.25
C THR A 344 -15.68 -10.01 12.99
N GLY A 345 -15.22 -9.35 14.07
CA GLY A 345 -14.36 -8.18 13.99
C GLY A 345 -13.06 -8.45 13.22
N LEU A 346 -12.42 -9.61 13.44
CA LEU A 346 -11.25 -9.99 12.66
C LEU A 346 -11.59 -10.18 11.18
N LEU A 347 -12.64 -10.93 10.85
CA LEU A 347 -13.02 -11.17 9.45
C LEU A 347 -13.40 -9.86 8.73
N GLU A 348 -14.11 -8.95 9.41
CA GLU A 348 -14.43 -7.63 8.85
C GLU A 348 -13.18 -6.79 8.62
N ALA A 349 -12.27 -6.72 9.60
CA ALA A 349 -11.01 -6.00 9.46
C ALA A 349 -10.15 -6.57 8.32
N LEU A 350 -10.09 -7.90 8.17
CA LEU A 350 -9.38 -8.54 7.06
C LEU A 350 -10.05 -8.22 5.71
N VAL A 351 -11.38 -8.28 5.62
CA VAL A 351 -12.11 -7.94 4.38
C VAL A 351 -11.89 -6.48 4.00
N GLU A 352 -11.91 -5.57 4.96
CA GLU A 352 -11.65 -4.14 4.72
C GLU A 352 -10.19 -3.87 4.30
N THR A 353 -9.24 -4.55 4.95
CA THR A 353 -7.80 -4.41 4.65
C THR A 353 -7.44 -4.99 3.30
N PHE A 354 -7.99 -6.16 2.94
CA PHE A 354 -7.59 -6.91 1.76
C PHE A 354 -8.61 -6.83 0.60
N GLY A 355 -9.73 -6.13 0.77
CA GLY A 355 -10.83 -6.05 -0.20
C GLY A 355 -11.69 -7.32 -0.28
N PHE A 356 -11.09 -8.50 -0.16
CA PHE A 356 -11.82 -9.76 0.03
C PHE A 356 -10.99 -10.81 0.79
N VAL A 357 -11.69 -11.75 1.42
CA VAL A 357 -11.12 -12.89 2.13
C VAL A 357 -11.75 -14.19 1.62
N CYS A 358 -10.93 -15.17 1.28
CA CYS A 358 -11.35 -16.52 0.92
C CYS A 358 -11.00 -17.51 2.02
N LEU A 359 -12.00 -18.05 2.70
CA LEU A 359 -11.86 -19.16 3.64
C LEU A 359 -11.94 -20.47 2.87
N LYS A 360 -10.89 -21.30 2.94
CA LYS A 360 -10.81 -22.55 2.15
C LYS A 360 -11.39 -23.73 2.91
N GLY A 361 -12.33 -24.45 2.30
CA GLY A 361 -12.84 -25.73 2.82
C GLY A 361 -13.98 -25.62 3.84
N CYS A 362 -14.75 -24.52 3.81
CA CYS A 362 -15.98 -24.37 4.57
C CYS A 362 -17.04 -25.41 4.16
N ARG A 363 -17.93 -25.74 5.09
CA ARG A 363 -19.04 -26.66 4.86
C ARG A 363 -20.33 -26.08 5.41
N PHE A 364 -21.35 -26.05 4.57
CA PHE A 364 -22.72 -25.72 4.94
C PHE A 364 -23.64 -26.86 4.48
N ASP A 365 -24.50 -27.30 5.39
CA ASP A 365 -25.43 -28.40 5.14
C ASP A 365 -26.52 -27.98 4.14
N ASP A 366 -26.99 -26.74 4.29
CA ASP A 366 -28.10 -26.16 3.53
C ASP A 366 -27.96 -24.63 3.40
N GLN A 367 -28.87 -24.03 2.63
CA GLN A 367 -28.89 -22.58 2.40
C GLN A 367 -29.20 -21.79 3.68
N ASP A 368 -30.00 -22.33 4.59
CA ASP A 368 -30.39 -21.67 5.84
C ASP A 368 -29.21 -21.57 6.82
N SER A 369 -28.40 -22.61 6.95
CA SER A 369 -27.16 -22.59 7.75
C SER A 369 -26.14 -21.61 7.18
N PHE A 370 -26.03 -21.52 5.85
CA PHE A 370 -25.21 -20.50 5.20
C PHE A 370 -25.72 -19.09 5.47
N ALA A 371 -27.02 -18.83 5.29
CA ALA A 371 -27.64 -17.53 5.57
C ALA A 371 -27.42 -17.10 7.04
N ARG A 372 -27.71 -18.00 8.00
CA ARG A 372 -27.48 -17.73 9.44
C ARG A 372 -26.02 -17.40 9.76
N SER A 373 -25.07 -18.07 9.12
CA SER A 373 -23.64 -17.74 9.28
C SER A 373 -23.29 -16.34 8.76
N CYS A 374 -24.07 -15.81 7.81
CA CYS A 374 -23.87 -14.49 7.21
C CYS A 374 -24.47 -13.35 8.05
N GLU A 375 -25.48 -13.63 8.89
CA GLU A 375 -26.15 -12.64 9.76
C GLU A 375 -25.19 -11.93 10.73
N ARG A 376 -24.07 -12.58 11.08
CA ARG A 376 -23.05 -11.98 11.94
C ARG A 376 -22.40 -10.71 11.35
N PHE A 377 -22.51 -10.48 10.04
CA PHE A 377 -21.89 -9.34 9.34
C PHE A 377 -22.84 -8.16 9.13
N GLY A 378 -24.11 -8.26 9.52
CA GLY A 378 -25.11 -7.21 9.33
C GLY A 378 -26.47 -7.75 8.91
N THR A 379 -27.29 -6.89 8.30
CA THR A 379 -28.66 -7.26 7.88
C THR A 379 -28.63 -7.92 6.51
N LEU A 380 -29.21 -9.11 6.37
CA LEU A 380 -29.32 -9.78 5.07
C LEU A 380 -30.31 -9.02 4.18
N TYR A 381 -29.97 -8.87 2.90
CA TYR A 381 -30.93 -8.40 1.91
C TYR A 381 -31.80 -9.57 1.44
N GLU A 382 -33.11 -9.45 1.61
CA GLU A 382 -34.06 -10.49 1.23
C GLU A 382 -34.65 -10.23 -0.16
N TRP A 383 -34.40 -11.16 -1.07
CA TRP A 383 -35.06 -11.19 -2.37
C TRP A 383 -36.44 -11.86 -2.26
N ALA A 384 -37.24 -11.78 -3.33
CA ALA A 384 -38.52 -12.50 -3.41
C ALA A 384 -38.39 -14.04 -3.25
N PHE A 385 -37.19 -14.58 -3.50
CA PHE A 385 -36.86 -16.01 -3.33
C PHE A 385 -36.13 -16.31 -2.00
N GLY A 386 -35.96 -15.33 -1.12
CA GLY A 386 -35.25 -15.45 0.16
C GLY A 386 -33.86 -14.79 0.15
N ALA A 387 -33.10 -14.99 1.24
CA ALA A 387 -31.79 -14.36 1.45
C ALA A 387 -30.65 -14.98 0.62
N VAL A 388 -30.79 -16.24 0.18
CA VAL A 388 -29.74 -16.95 -0.57
C VAL A 388 -30.08 -16.97 -2.06
N HIS A 389 -29.25 -16.32 -2.85
CA HIS A 389 -29.31 -16.39 -4.31
C HIS A 389 -28.44 -17.54 -4.82
N VAL A 390 -29.07 -18.57 -5.38
CA VAL A 390 -28.37 -19.72 -5.98
C VAL A 390 -27.88 -19.36 -7.38
N VAL A 391 -26.59 -19.09 -7.52
CA VAL A 391 -25.93 -18.73 -8.78
C VAL A 391 -25.47 -20.00 -9.51
N LYS A 392 -26.35 -20.49 -10.38
CA LYS A 392 -26.17 -21.70 -11.19
C LYS A 392 -26.57 -21.45 -12.66
N PRO A 393 -25.79 -21.96 -13.64
CA PRO A 393 -26.20 -21.94 -15.03
C PRO A 393 -27.55 -22.64 -15.25
N ALA A 394 -28.45 -22.00 -15.98
CA ALA A 394 -29.76 -22.55 -16.33
C ALA A 394 -29.83 -22.84 -17.84
N ASP A 395 -30.65 -23.83 -18.23
CA ASP A 395 -30.86 -24.17 -19.65
C ASP A 395 -31.45 -22.99 -20.46
N LYS A 396 -32.26 -22.17 -19.80
CA LYS A 396 -32.88 -20.96 -20.37
C LYS A 396 -32.63 -19.78 -19.42
N PRO A 397 -31.45 -19.15 -19.48
CA PRO A 397 -31.11 -18.06 -18.58
C PRO A 397 -31.98 -16.83 -18.86
N GLN A 398 -32.41 -16.15 -17.80
CA GLN A 398 -33.13 -14.86 -17.87
C GLN A 398 -32.21 -13.66 -17.60
N GLY A 399 -30.90 -13.89 -17.45
CA GLY A 399 -29.88 -12.88 -17.21
C GLY A 399 -28.49 -13.51 -17.20
N VAL A 400 -27.45 -12.67 -17.30
CA VAL A 400 -26.06 -13.14 -17.48
C VAL A 400 -25.56 -13.98 -16.29
N VAL A 401 -26.05 -13.72 -15.07
CA VAL A 401 -25.67 -14.44 -13.84
C VAL A 401 -25.95 -15.95 -13.92
N HIS A 402 -27.09 -16.32 -14.52
CA HIS A 402 -27.51 -17.72 -14.71
C HIS A 402 -27.12 -18.27 -16.09
N SER A 403 -26.32 -17.54 -16.85
CA SER A 403 -25.84 -17.96 -18.17
C SER A 403 -24.40 -18.47 -18.10
N LEU A 404 -23.87 -18.91 -19.24
CA LEU A 404 -22.46 -19.24 -19.43
C LEU A 404 -21.61 -18.04 -19.92
N GLU A 405 -22.25 -16.90 -20.24
CA GLU A 405 -21.58 -15.70 -20.75
C GLU A 405 -20.71 -15.03 -19.68
N LYS A 406 -19.91 -14.05 -20.08
CA LYS A 406 -19.23 -13.16 -19.13
C LYS A 406 -20.27 -12.41 -18.28
N THR A 407 -20.03 -12.26 -16.98
CA THR A 407 -20.74 -11.27 -16.18
C THR A 407 -19.89 -9.99 -16.14
N PRO A 408 -20.38 -8.85 -16.66
CA PRO A 408 -19.66 -7.58 -16.64
C PRO A 408 -19.32 -7.13 -15.21
N LEU A 409 -18.26 -6.33 -15.08
CA LEU A 409 -17.86 -5.78 -13.77
C LEU A 409 -18.93 -4.83 -13.22
N HIS A 410 -19.29 -5.00 -11.95
CA HIS A 410 -20.27 -4.18 -11.23
C HIS A 410 -20.03 -4.24 -9.72
N TRP A 411 -20.87 -3.57 -8.94
CA TRP A 411 -20.99 -3.79 -7.49
C TRP A 411 -22.46 -4.09 -7.14
N ASP A 412 -22.69 -4.77 -6.02
CA ASP A 412 -23.99 -5.36 -5.73
C ASP A 412 -25.03 -4.36 -5.22
N LEU A 413 -26.29 -4.61 -5.62
CA LEU A 413 -27.48 -3.84 -5.26
C LEU A 413 -27.48 -2.38 -5.78
N ASN A 414 -26.58 -2.04 -6.70
CA ASN A 414 -26.45 -0.70 -7.26
C ASN A 414 -27.56 -0.31 -8.26
N MET A 415 -28.30 -1.28 -8.78
CA MET A 415 -29.35 -1.08 -9.78
C MET A 415 -30.74 -1.54 -9.29
N LEU A 416 -30.98 -1.52 -7.98
CA LEU A 416 -32.31 -1.83 -7.43
C LEU A 416 -33.38 -0.83 -7.94
N PRO A 417 -34.67 -1.23 -8.07
CA PRO A 417 -35.74 -0.33 -8.51
C PRO A 417 -36.01 0.84 -7.55
N ASP A 418 -36.54 1.95 -8.04
CA ASP A 418 -36.94 3.11 -7.20
C ASP A 418 -38.04 2.79 -6.17
N SER A 419 -38.78 1.71 -6.39
CA SER A 419 -39.77 1.21 -5.45
C SER A 419 -39.18 0.47 -4.25
N ASP A 420 -37.88 0.12 -4.28
CA ASP A 420 -37.22 -0.57 -3.19
C ASP A 420 -37.11 0.33 -1.95
N ALA A 421 -37.45 -0.20 -0.78
CA ALA A 421 -37.51 0.56 0.46
C ALA A 421 -36.15 1.12 0.90
N GLN A 422 -35.04 0.43 0.58
CA GLN A 422 -33.69 0.90 0.90
C GLN A 422 -33.27 2.03 -0.05
N VAL A 423 -33.59 1.90 -1.33
CA VAL A 423 -33.36 2.95 -2.33
C VAL A 423 -34.14 4.23 -1.99
N GLN A 424 -35.39 4.10 -1.55
CA GLN A 424 -36.20 5.26 -1.14
C GLN A 424 -35.59 6.02 0.04
N ARG A 425 -34.83 5.34 0.91
CA ARG A 425 -34.11 5.95 2.03
C ARG A 425 -32.75 6.52 1.61
N ASN A 426 -32.05 5.81 0.75
CA ASN A 426 -30.76 6.19 0.22
C ASN A 426 -30.71 5.86 -1.29
N PRO A 427 -30.79 6.86 -2.18
CA PRO A 427 -30.77 6.64 -3.62
C PRO A 427 -29.49 5.96 -4.15
N LYS A 428 -28.39 6.02 -3.38
CA LYS A 428 -27.12 5.34 -3.67
C LYS A 428 -26.95 4.04 -2.86
N PHE A 429 -28.03 3.47 -2.32
CA PHE A 429 -27.97 2.23 -1.56
C PHE A 429 -27.28 1.12 -2.36
N CYS A 430 -26.42 0.37 -1.69
CA CYS A 430 -25.80 -0.83 -2.19
C CYS A 430 -25.50 -1.76 -1.01
N ALA A 431 -25.17 -3.02 -1.28
CA ALA A 431 -24.68 -3.92 -0.23
C ALA A 431 -23.39 -3.35 0.36
N SER A 432 -23.15 -3.57 1.65
CA SER A 432 -21.86 -3.29 2.28
C SER A 432 -20.86 -4.40 1.99
N LYS A 433 -21.32 -5.64 2.04
CA LYS A 433 -20.55 -6.84 1.74
C LYS A 433 -21.43 -7.86 1.04
N PHE A 434 -20.81 -8.81 0.36
CA PHE A 434 -21.51 -10.02 -0.07
C PHE A 434 -20.60 -11.22 0.05
N MET A 435 -21.22 -12.37 0.22
CA MET A 435 -20.55 -13.64 0.40
C MET A 435 -20.91 -14.60 -0.73
N LEU A 436 -19.92 -15.34 -1.19
CA LEU A 436 -20.06 -16.39 -2.20
C LEU A 436 -19.51 -17.69 -1.64
N TYR A 437 -20.39 -18.67 -1.45
CA TYR A 437 -20.02 -20.03 -1.07
C TYR A 437 -20.05 -20.97 -2.27
N CYS A 438 -18.98 -21.72 -2.50
CA CYS A 438 -18.89 -22.68 -3.60
C CYS A 438 -19.37 -24.06 -3.19
N LYS A 439 -20.61 -24.39 -3.59
CA LYS A 439 -21.17 -25.74 -3.41
C LYS A 439 -20.61 -26.72 -4.44
N THR A 440 -20.49 -26.29 -5.68
CA THR A 440 -19.92 -27.09 -6.78
C THR A 440 -19.07 -26.19 -7.67
N ALA A 441 -17.79 -26.51 -7.79
CA ALA A 441 -16.83 -25.73 -8.57
C ALA A 441 -17.02 -25.92 -10.08
N PRO A 442 -16.68 -24.91 -10.91
CA PRO A 442 -16.53 -25.09 -12.36
C PRO A 442 -15.29 -25.93 -12.71
N GLN A 443 -15.10 -26.21 -14.00
CA GLN A 443 -13.83 -26.74 -14.49
C GLN A 443 -12.69 -25.74 -14.23
N PRO A 444 -11.45 -26.23 -13.99
CA PRO A 444 -10.30 -25.35 -13.75
C PRO A 444 -10.11 -24.33 -14.89
N GLY A 445 -9.94 -23.06 -14.54
CA GLY A 445 -9.76 -21.99 -15.54
C GLY A 445 -11.05 -21.43 -16.14
N GLU A 446 -12.23 -21.96 -15.76
CA GLU A 446 -13.51 -21.47 -16.27
C GLU A 446 -14.31 -20.75 -15.17
N GLY A 447 -15.10 -19.75 -15.57
CA GLY A 447 -16.10 -19.16 -14.67
C GLY A 447 -15.54 -18.51 -13.40
N GLN A 448 -14.26 -18.14 -13.41
CA GLN A 448 -13.60 -17.43 -12.33
C GLN A 448 -14.37 -16.16 -12.00
N THR A 449 -14.55 -15.89 -10.71
CA THR A 449 -15.08 -14.61 -10.27
C THR A 449 -13.95 -13.59 -10.39
N THR A 450 -14.14 -12.56 -11.22
CA THR A 450 -13.19 -11.45 -11.31
C THR A 450 -13.48 -10.46 -10.20
N ILE A 451 -12.47 -10.03 -9.45
CA ILE A 451 -12.58 -9.04 -8.38
C ILE A 451 -11.51 -7.98 -8.65
N VAL A 452 -11.89 -6.72 -8.65
CA VAL A 452 -11.03 -5.57 -8.94
C VAL A 452 -10.89 -4.72 -7.68
N ASP A 453 -9.66 -4.38 -7.32
CA ASP A 453 -9.39 -3.45 -6.21
C ASP A 453 -9.43 -2.01 -6.70
N SER A 454 -10.40 -1.22 -6.23
CA SER A 454 -10.45 0.20 -6.52
C SER A 454 -9.17 0.94 -6.12
N ARG A 455 -8.52 0.54 -5.02
CA ARG A 455 -7.31 1.21 -4.53
C ARG A 455 -6.16 1.07 -5.51
N ASN A 456 -5.99 -0.12 -6.11
CA ASN A 456 -4.95 -0.35 -7.11
C ASN A 456 -5.25 0.43 -8.41
N VAL A 457 -6.51 0.48 -8.84
CA VAL A 457 -6.90 1.31 -10.00
C VAL A 457 -6.58 2.79 -9.76
N LEU A 458 -6.99 3.32 -8.61
CA LEU A 458 -6.78 4.74 -8.25
C LEU A 458 -5.30 5.07 -8.07
N ARG A 459 -4.52 4.16 -7.48
CA ARG A 459 -3.06 4.29 -7.40
C ARG A 459 -2.42 4.32 -8.78
N LYS A 460 -2.89 3.50 -9.71
CA LYS A 460 -2.33 3.42 -11.07
C LYS A 460 -2.58 4.68 -11.90
N VAL A 461 -3.73 5.33 -11.74
CA VAL A 461 -4.04 6.60 -12.45
C VAL A 461 -3.43 7.84 -11.79
N GLY A 462 -3.11 7.75 -10.49
CA GLY A 462 -2.57 8.86 -9.71
C GLY A 462 -3.65 9.76 -9.13
N GLN A 463 -3.31 10.45 -8.05
CA GLN A 463 -4.22 11.25 -7.22
C GLN A 463 -4.90 12.38 -7.98
N GLN A 464 -4.19 13.02 -8.91
CA GLN A 464 -4.76 14.13 -9.68
C GLN A 464 -5.91 13.64 -10.57
N VAL A 465 -5.69 12.56 -11.32
CA VAL A 465 -6.72 11.97 -12.19
C VAL A 465 -7.85 11.38 -11.34
N ALA A 466 -7.51 10.68 -10.25
CA ALA A 466 -8.51 10.14 -9.32
C ALA A 466 -9.44 11.23 -8.76
N ARG A 467 -8.90 12.42 -8.41
CA ARG A 467 -9.70 13.56 -7.97
C ARG A 467 -10.55 14.15 -9.09
N GLN A 468 -10.01 14.27 -10.31
CA GLN A 468 -10.78 14.72 -11.47
C GLN A 468 -11.96 13.80 -11.77
N TRP A 469 -11.78 12.49 -11.59
CA TRP A 469 -12.84 11.50 -11.76
C TRP A 469 -13.95 11.56 -10.71
N GLN A 470 -13.80 12.36 -9.64
CA GLN A 470 -14.90 12.62 -8.72
C GLN A 470 -15.98 13.50 -9.35
N ASP A 471 -15.61 14.37 -10.29
CA ASP A 471 -16.54 15.25 -11.01
C ASP A 471 -17.15 14.56 -12.24
N VAL A 472 -16.69 13.35 -12.58
CA VAL A 472 -17.21 12.55 -13.70
C VAL A 472 -18.41 11.75 -13.22
N ASN A 473 -19.61 12.11 -13.68
CA ASN A 473 -20.83 11.36 -13.35
C ASN A 473 -21.24 10.46 -14.52
N ILE A 474 -21.49 9.18 -14.24
CA ILE A 474 -21.93 8.18 -15.21
C ILE A 474 -23.33 7.74 -14.87
N THR A 475 -24.24 7.87 -15.84
CA THR A 475 -25.60 7.34 -15.77
C THR A 475 -25.64 5.95 -16.40
N TYR A 476 -26.13 4.99 -15.63
CA TYR A 476 -26.32 3.60 -16.04
C TYR A 476 -27.80 3.32 -16.24
N TYR A 477 -28.14 2.60 -17.30
CA TYR A 477 -29.50 2.18 -17.56
C TYR A 477 -29.54 0.74 -18.06
N THR A 478 -30.45 -0.05 -17.47
CA THR A 478 -30.81 -1.40 -17.92
C THR A 478 -32.33 -1.54 -17.90
N LYS A 479 -32.86 -2.30 -18.86
CA LYS A 479 -34.31 -2.60 -18.92
C LYS A 479 -34.72 -3.35 -17.65
N MET A 480 -36.00 -3.26 -17.29
CA MET A 480 -36.50 -3.85 -16.05
C MET A 480 -36.30 -5.37 -16.02
N THR A 481 -35.38 -5.82 -15.15
CA THR A 481 -35.20 -7.21 -14.70
C THR A 481 -35.35 -7.23 -13.17
N TYR A 482 -34.71 -8.16 -12.44
CA TYR A 482 -34.51 -8.02 -10.98
C TYR A 482 -33.83 -6.69 -10.62
N PHE A 483 -33.04 -6.14 -11.54
CA PHE A 483 -32.38 -4.85 -11.49
C PHE A 483 -32.88 -3.96 -12.64
N GLY A 484 -33.03 -2.65 -12.44
CA GLY A 484 -33.34 -1.69 -13.49
C GLY A 484 -34.73 -1.07 -13.46
N GLY A 485 -35.16 -0.56 -14.61
CA GLY A 485 -36.41 0.20 -14.77
C GLY A 485 -36.23 1.71 -14.60
N SER A 486 -35.23 2.15 -13.84
CA SER A 486 -34.86 3.56 -13.66
C SER A 486 -33.36 3.77 -13.89
N PRO A 487 -32.94 4.85 -14.60
CA PRO A 487 -31.53 5.22 -14.69
C PRO A 487 -30.92 5.53 -13.31
N ARG A 488 -29.67 5.14 -13.10
CA ARG A 488 -28.90 5.43 -11.88
C ARG A 488 -27.64 6.21 -12.21
N MET A 489 -27.35 7.25 -11.44
CA MET A 489 -26.15 8.06 -11.65
C MET A 489 -25.20 7.91 -10.47
N TYR A 490 -23.92 7.67 -10.78
CA TYR A 490 -22.83 7.61 -9.81
C TYR A 490 -21.64 8.40 -10.31
N SER A 491 -20.94 9.05 -9.39
CA SER A 491 -19.62 9.63 -9.65
C SER A 491 -18.63 8.49 -9.87
N LEU A 492 -17.77 8.56 -10.89
CA LEU A 492 -16.82 7.50 -11.24
C LEU A 492 -15.87 7.20 -10.07
N VAL A 493 -15.47 8.24 -9.33
CA VAL A 493 -14.80 8.11 -8.04
C VAL A 493 -15.67 8.72 -6.94
N ASP A 494 -15.96 7.96 -5.90
CA ASP A 494 -16.76 8.38 -4.74
C ASP A 494 -15.96 8.14 -3.45
N HIS A 495 -16.54 8.47 -2.29
CA HIS A 495 -15.94 8.21 -0.99
C HIS A 495 -16.53 6.95 -0.35
N HIS A 496 -15.67 6.12 0.23
CA HIS A 496 -16.09 5.02 1.08
C HIS A 496 -16.82 5.55 2.31
N PRO A 497 -18.04 5.09 2.65
CA PRO A 497 -18.89 5.74 3.64
C PRO A 497 -18.36 5.68 5.08
N ARG A 498 -17.46 4.73 5.39
CA ARG A 498 -16.85 4.61 6.72
C ARG A 498 -15.47 5.27 6.81
N SER A 499 -14.51 4.83 5.99
CA SER A 499 -13.14 5.37 5.99
C SER A 499 -12.98 6.75 5.34
N GLY A 500 -13.90 7.17 4.46
CA GLY A 500 -13.76 8.42 3.69
C GLY A 500 -12.74 8.35 2.54
N GLU A 501 -12.07 7.21 2.35
CA GLU A 501 -11.11 7.02 1.26
C GLU A 501 -11.80 6.99 -0.11
N LEU A 502 -11.07 7.36 -1.17
CA LEU A 502 -11.57 7.30 -2.54
C LEU A 502 -11.78 5.85 -2.99
N ILE A 503 -12.90 5.60 -3.66
CA ILE A 503 -13.29 4.32 -4.25
C ILE A 503 -13.79 4.51 -5.68
N LEU A 504 -13.58 3.50 -6.52
CA LEU A 504 -14.05 3.49 -7.91
C LEU A 504 -15.46 2.92 -7.98
N ARG A 505 -16.40 3.66 -8.57
CA ARG A 505 -17.80 3.27 -8.79
C ARG A 505 -18.11 3.16 -10.28
N TYR A 506 -17.72 2.02 -10.83
CA TYR A 506 -17.82 1.74 -12.25
C TYR A 506 -18.57 0.44 -12.52
N GLN A 507 -19.53 0.48 -13.45
CA GLN A 507 -20.22 -0.71 -13.94
C GLN A 507 -19.99 -0.82 -15.44
N GLU A 508 -19.42 -1.93 -15.90
CA GLU A 508 -19.10 -2.19 -17.30
C GLU A 508 -20.37 -2.32 -18.16
N GLY A 509 -20.40 -1.60 -19.29
CA GLY A 509 -21.46 -1.70 -20.29
C GLY A 509 -21.56 -3.09 -20.92
N THR A 510 -22.75 -3.47 -21.38
CA THR A 510 -22.97 -4.76 -22.04
C THR A 510 -24.09 -4.69 -23.07
N ASP A 511 -23.85 -5.30 -24.23
CA ASP A 511 -24.83 -5.49 -25.31
C ASP A 511 -25.36 -6.92 -25.38
N SER A 512 -25.13 -7.74 -24.34
CA SER A 512 -25.67 -9.11 -24.28
C SER A 512 -27.18 -9.12 -24.46
N THR A 513 -27.68 -10.08 -25.24
CA THR A 513 -29.12 -10.30 -25.43
C THR A 513 -29.84 -10.69 -24.14
N LEU A 514 -29.11 -11.18 -23.13
CA LEU A 514 -29.67 -11.58 -21.84
C LEU A 514 -29.79 -10.41 -20.87
N GLN A 515 -28.85 -9.46 -20.91
CA GLN A 515 -28.88 -8.26 -20.09
C GLN A 515 -28.06 -7.16 -20.78
N THR A 516 -28.77 -6.08 -21.13
CA THR A 516 -28.15 -4.87 -21.70
C THR A 516 -27.93 -3.84 -20.61
N LEU A 517 -26.80 -3.13 -20.66
CA LEU A 517 -26.51 -1.99 -19.81
C LEU A 517 -25.85 -0.90 -20.64
N SER A 518 -26.54 0.23 -20.78
CA SER A 518 -26.00 1.42 -21.43
C SER A 518 -25.39 2.37 -20.40
N GLN A 519 -24.33 3.06 -20.80
CA GLN A 519 -23.62 4.06 -20.03
C GLN A 519 -23.71 5.42 -20.74
N ALA A 520 -23.95 6.49 -20.00
CA ALA A 520 -23.90 7.87 -20.48
C ALA A 520 -23.09 8.72 -19.50
N VAL A 521 -21.98 9.27 -19.96
CA VAL A 521 -21.10 10.14 -19.16
C VAL A 521 -21.62 11.58 -19.28
N GLN A 522 -21.90 12.20 -18.13
CA GLN A 522 -22.44 13.55 -18.09
C GLN A 522 -21.43 14.54 -18.70
N ASP A 523 -21.94 15.50 -19.47
CA ASP A 523 -21.17 16.61 -20.06
C ASP A 523 -20.02 16.17 -21.01
N HIS A 524 -20.08 14.93 -21.52
CA HIS A 524 -19.16 14.40 -22.53
C HIS A 524 -19.90 14.15 -23.85
N ASP A 525 -19.23 14.41 -24.97
CA ASP A 525 -19.70 13.93 -26.28
C ASP A 525 -19.37 12.43 -26.47
N GLU A 526 -19.84 11.83 -27.55
CA GLU A 526 -19.69 10.39 -27.80
C GLU A 526 -18.21 9.96 -27.86
N GLU A 527 -17.35 10.78 -28.46
CA GLU A 527 -15.91 10.49 -28.58
C GLU A 527 -15.21 10.55 -27.22
N ALA A 528 -15.43 11.62 -26.46
CA ALA A 528 -14.83 11.79 -25.13
C ALA A 528 -15.33 10.71 -24.14
N GLN A 529 -16.62 10.36 -24.22
CA GLN A 529 -17.18 9.25 -23.44
C GLN A 529 -16.48 7.94 -23.79
N GLN A 530 -16.34 7.62 -25.08
CA GLN A 530 -15.73 6.36 -25.51
C GLN A 530 -14.28 6.25 -25.01
N VAL A 531 -13.49 7.31 -25.17
CA VAL A 531 -12.10 7.36 -24.70
C VAL A 531 -12.00 7.11 -23.19
N LEU A 532 -12.85 7.77 -22.40
CA LEU A 532 -12.88 7.58 -20.94
C LEU A 532 -13.26 6.14 -20.58
N LEU A 533 -14.32 5.59 -21.18
CA LEU A 533 -14.80 4.24 -20.88
C LEU A 533 -13.76 3.17 -21.28
N GLU A 534 -13.08 3.35 -22.42
CA GLU A 534 -11.97 2.48 -22.85
C GLU A 534 -10.80 2.55 -21.86
N GLN A 535 -10.45 3.74 -21.37
CA GLN A 535 -9.42 3.92 -20.36
C GLN A 535 -9.79 3.19 -19.05
N VAL A 536 -11.02 3.39 -18.54
CA VAL A 536 -11.48 2.74 -17.31
C VAL A 536 -11.52 1.22 -17.50
N ASN A 537 -12.04 0.73 -18.62
CA ASN A 537 -12.07 -0.70 -18.95
C ASN A 537 -10.65 -1.31 -18.98
N SER A 538 -9.68 -0.61 -19.57
CA SER A 538 -8.29 -1.08 -19.58
C SER A 538 -7.71 -1.20 -18.16
N LEU A 539 -8.06 -0.28 -17.26
CA LEU A 539 -7.53 -0.26 -15.89
C LEU A 539 -8.16 -1.33 -15.01
N VAL A 540 -9.49 -1.51 -15.07
CA VAL A 540 -10.17 -2.50 -14.23
C VAL A 540 -9.84 -3.95 -14.63
N TYR A 541 -9.33 -4.16 -15.84
CA TYR A 541 -8.80 -5.45 -16.30
C TYR A 541 -7.27 -5.57 -16.22
N ASP A 542 -6.58 -4.54 -15.74
CA ASP A 542 -5.13 -4.59 -15.56
C ASP A 542 -4.75 -5.71 -14.55
N PRO A 543 -3.74 -6.54 -14.84
CA PRO A 543 -3.30 -7.61 -13.95
C PRO A 543 -2.87 -7.13 -12.54
N GLU A 544 -2.49 -5.87 -12.36
CA GLU A 544 -2.19 -5.29 -11.04
C GLU A 544 -3.46 -4.93 -10.24
N CYS A 545 -4.60 -4.77 -10.90
CA CYS A 545 -5.85 -4.35 -10.28
C CYS A 545 -6.83 -5.51 -10.06
N LEU A 546 -6.74 -6.58 -10.87
CA LEU A 546 -7.71 -7.67 -10.90
C LEU A 546 -7.16 -9.00 -10.37
N ILE A 547 -7.96 -9.70 -9.57
CA ILE A 547 -7.82 -11.13 -9.28
C ILE A 547 -8.96 -11.88 -9.95
N ALA A 548 -8.62 -12.93 -10.70
CA ALA A 548 -9.58 -13.90 -11.20
C ALA A 548 -9.58 -15.12 -10.27
N HIS A 549 -10.51 -15.14 -9.32
CA HIS A 549 -10.56 -16.17 -8.28
C HIS A 549 -10.93 -17.54 -8.87
N GLN A 550 -10.02 -18.50 -8.71
CA GLN A 550 -10.22 -19.90 -9.06
C GLN A 550 -10.95 -20.61 -7.93
N TRP A 551 -12.13 -21.14 -8.26
CA TRP A 551 -13.03 -21.77 -7.30
C TRP A 551 -12.63 -23.21 -7.00
N ASN A 552 -12.58 -23.54 -5.71
CA ASN A 552 -12.65 -24.91 -5.23
C ASN A 552 -13.95 -25.13 -4.45
N GLU A 553 -14.42 -26.38 -4.39
CA GLU A 553 -15.54 -26.74 -3.52
C GLU A 553 -15.23 -26.40 -2.06
N GLY A 554 -16.20 -25.81 -1.38
CA GLY A 554 -16.07 -25.36 0.00
C GLY A 554 -15.43 -23.99 0.16
N ASP A 555 -14.99 -23.32 -0.90
CA ASP A 555 -14.52 -21.94 -0.79
C ASP A 555 -15.65 -21.01 -0.35
N LEU A 556 -15.40 -20.19 0.67
CA LEU A 556 -16.26 -19.09 1.08
C LEU A 556 -15.51 -17.78 0.89
N VAL A 557 -15.98 -16.94 -0.03
CA VAL A 557 -15.37 -15.64 -0.33
C VAL A 557 -16.25 -14.54 0.23
N LEU A 558 -15.68 -13.72 1.13
CA LEU A 558 -16.29 -12.53 1.71
C LEU A 558 -15.70 -11.30 1.01
N ILE A 559 -16.54 -10.42 0.48
CA ILE A 559 -16.10 -9.32 -0.40
C ILE A 559 -16.61 -7.98 0.13
N ASP A 560 -15.71 -7.00 0.20
CA ASP A 560 -16.04 -5.59 0.43
C ASP A 560 -16.66 -5.00 -0.84
N ASN A 561 -17.97 -4.77 -0.83
CA ASN A 561 -18.72 -4.29 -1.99
C ASN A 561 -18.54 -2.78 -2.22
N TYR A 562 -17.99 -2.05 -1.25
CA TYR A 562 -17.63 -0.65 -1.43
C TYR A 562 -16.31 -0.50 -2.17
N ARG A 563 -15.30 -1.31 -1.80
CA ARG A 563 -13.93 -1.19 -2.33
C ARG A 563 -13.69 -1.97 -3.61
N THR A 564 -14.54 -2.92 -3.93
CA THR A 564 -14.32 -3.81 -5.07
C THR A 564 -15.39 -3.67 -6.15
N LEU A 565 -14.98 -3.98 -7.38
CA LEU A 565 -15.90 -4.35 -8.45
C LEU A 565 -15.76 -5.84 -8.68
N HIS A 566 -16.84 -6.52 -9.03
CA HIS A 566 -16.81 -7.94 -9.33
C HIS A 566 -17.56 -8.29 -10.60
N GLY A 567 -17.18 -9.42 -11.18
CA GLY A 567 -17.76 -9.96 -12.40
C GLY A 567 -17.42 -11.45 -12.52
N ARG A 568 -17.51 -11.98 -13.72
CA ARG A 568 -17.20 -13.39 -13.98
C ARG A 568 -16.71 -13.58 -15.39
N PHE A 569 -15.64 -14.34 -15.56
CA PHE A 569 -15.25 -14.81 -16.89
C PHE A 569 -16.28 -15.78 -17.48
N PRO A 570 -16.35 -15.90 -18.82
CA PRO A 570 -17.21 -16.89 -19.45
C PRO A 570 -16.79 -18.30 -19.04
N MET A 571 -17.70 -19.26 -19.21
CA MET A 571 -17.42 -20.67 -18.98
C MET A 571 -18.05 -21.53 -20.08
N SER A 572 -17.59 -22.76 -20.24
CA SER A 572 -18.16 -23.68 -21.22
C SER A 572 -19.35 -24.45 -20.63
N ALA A 573 -20.06 -25.19 -21.49
CA ALA A 573 -21.11 -26.11 -21.05
C ALA A 573 -20.59 -27.21 -20.09
N GLY A 574 -19.27 -27.47 -20.07
CA GLY A 574 -18.63 -28.39 -19.13
C GLY A 574 -18.68 -27.92 -17.67
N SER A 575 -18.94 -26.63 -17.43
CA SER A 575 -19.12 -26.04 -16.11
C SER A 575 -20.58 -25.75 -15.76
N SER A 576 -21.54 -26.33 -16.49
CA SER A 576 -22.99 -26.12 -16.28
C SER A 576 -23.48 -26.57 -14.90
N SER A 577 -22.78 -27.50 -14.25
CA SER A 577 -23.07 -27.95 -12.88
C SER A 577 -22.59 -27.01 -11.78
N ARG A 578 -21.83 -25.96 -12.11
CA ARG A 578 -21.32 -24.98 -11.14
C ARG A 578 -22.45 -24.39 -10.31
N GLU A 579 -22.27 -24.35 -9.00
CA GLU A 579 -23.26 -23.82 -8.08
C GLU A 579 -22.57 -23.01 -6.99
N LEU A 580 -22.86 -21.71 -6.96
CA LEU A 580 -22.50 -20.86 -5.82
C LEU A 580 -23.76 -20.39 -5.08
N TRP A 581 -23.65 -20.22 -3.78
CA TRP A 581 -24.67 -19.57 -2.97
C TRP A 581 -24.19 -18.17 -2.63
N ARG A 582 -25.05 -17.19 -2.87
CA ARG A 582 -24.74 -15.78 -2.69
C ARG A 582 -25.65 -15.14 -1.66
N VAL A 583 -25.07 -14.38 -0.73
CA VAL A 583 -25.80 -13.59 0.27
C VAL A 583 -25.25 -12.17 0.26
N GLN A 584 -26.13 -11.17 0.22
CA GLN A 584 -25.78 -9.75 0.37
C GLN A 584 -26.13 -9.24 1.76
N VAL A 585 -25.27 -8.38 2.30
CA VAL A 585 -25.43 -7.76 3.62
C VAL A 585 -25.31 -6.25 3.51
N TYR A 586 -26.09 -5.51 4.30
CA TYR A 586 -26.06 -4.05 4.37
C TYR A 586 -26.13 -3.52 5.81
#